data_AF-J4GE66-F1
#
_entry.id   AF-J4GE66-F1
#
_cell.length_a   1.000
_cell.length_b   1.000
_cell.length_c   1.000
_cell.angle_alpha   90.00
_cell.angle_beta   90.00
_cell.angle_gamma   90.00
#
_symmetry.space_group_name_H-M   'P 1'
#
loop_
_entity.id
_entity.type
_entity.pdbx_description
1 polymer ?
#
loop_
_entity_poly.entity_id
_entity_poly.type
_entity_poly.pdbx_seq_one_letter_code
_entity_poly.pdbx_strand_id
1 'polypeptide(L)'
;MANRSKIIRAANEACASSATLSESLPAPDPSSSAHFAICTFADISAADRAAIWALMCENMRDIYVHSSFGWDPPSKEAELFHPLSRFVLVRSLGGDREGAPAALLAFVHFRFEREEGQNVVYCYEIQVRTDARRAGVGKRLMAVLERVGRRWRMQKIMLTVFKVNSSARGFYAALGFEVDETSPEYVDSGEEEDGEDEDSAENYDYEILSKPIQ
;
A
#
# COMPACT_ATOMS: atom_id res chain seq x y z
N MET A 1 27.05 6.30 2.22
CA MET A 1 26.63 6.48 3.62
C MET A 1 25.17 6.93 3.63
N ALA A 2 24.25 6.07 4.05
CA ALA A 2 22.82 6.36 4.03
C ALA A 2 22.51 7.62 4.86
N ASN A 3 22.09 8.69 4.19
CA ASN A 3 21.62 9.90 4.83
C ASN A 3 20.32 9.58 5.59
N ARG A 4 20.43 9.22 6.86
CA ARG A 4 19.28 8.88 7.72
C ARG A 4 18.39 10.11 7.84
N SER A 5 17.26 10.09 7.13
CA SER A 5 16.28 11.17 7.17
C SER A 5 15.72 11.34 8.58
N LYS A 6 15.92 12.53 9.18
CA LYS A 6 15.34 12.89 10.48
C LYS A 6 13.82 12.82 10.46
N ILE A 7 13.19 13.11 9.31
CA ILE A 7 11.74 13.06 9.13
C ILE A 7 11.25 11.61 9.19
N ILE A 8 11.89 10.69 8.48
CA ILE A 8 11.52 9.26 8.51
C ILE A 8 11.68 8.67 9.90
N ARG A 9 12.78 8.99 10.58
CA ARG A 9 12.98 8.55 11.96
C ARG A 9 11.89 9.08 12.89
N ALA A 10 11.60 10.38 12.84
CA ALA A 10 10.55 10.99 13.66
C ALA A 10 9.16 10.42 13.36
N ALA A 11 8.82 10.19 12.08
CA ALA A 11 7.57 9.56 11.69
C ALA A 11 7.48 8.13 12.22
N ASN A 12 8.56 7.36 12.12
CA ASN A 12 8.59 5.99 12.62
C ASN A 12 8.46 5.89 14.14
N GLU A 13 9.14 6.77 14.88
CA GLU A 13 9.08 6.85 16.35
C GLU A 13 7.71 7.31 16.84
N ALA A 14 7.17 8.41 16.30
CA ALA A 14 5.91 8.97 16.77
C ALA A 14 4.68 8.16 16.33
N CYS A 15 4.79 7.41 15.23
CA CYS A 15 3.79 6.45 14.77
C CYS A 15 4.11 5.01 15.20
N ALA A 16 4.81 4.83 16.32
CA ALA A 16 4.95 3.54 16.97
C ALA A 16 3.65 3.09 17.67
N SER A 17 2.76 4.05 18.00
CA SER A 17 1.42 3.80 18.53
C SER A 17 0.34 4.09 17.49
N SER A 18 -0.69 3.25 17.47
CA SER A 18 -1.94 3.46 16.72
C SER A 18 -2.65 4.78 17.02
N ALA A 19 -2.50 5.34 18.24
CA ALA A 19 -3.18 6.57 18.64
C ALA A 19 -2.81 7.76 17.74
N THR A 20 -1.52 8.01 17.53
CA THR A 20 -1.03 9.13 16.70
C THR A 20 -1.44 8.99 15.23
N LEU A 21 -1.49 7.75 14.75
CA LEU A 21 -1.89 7.43 13.38
C LEU A 21 -3.40 7.62 13.16
N SER A 22 -4.21 7.37 14.20
CA SER A 22 -5.66 7.44 14.11
C SER A 22 -6.20 8.83 13.80
N GLU A 23 -5.43 9.89 14.08
CA GLU A 23 -5.74 11.27 13.69
C GLU A 23 -5.82 11.47 12.16
N SER A 24 -5.28 10.55 11.35
CA SER A 24 -5.34 10.60 9.89
C SER A 24 -6.52 9.81 9.30
N LEU A 25 -7.33 9.15 10.15
CA LEU A 25 -8.52 8.41 9.72
C LEU A 25 -9.66 9.37 9.35
N PRO A 26 -10.61 8.93 8.50
CA PRO A 26 -11.81 9.71 8.26
C PRO A 26 -12.64 9.78 9.55
N ALA A 27 -13.40 10.87 9.70
CA ALA A 27 -14.42 10.92 10.73
C ALA A 27 -15.40 9.74 10.55
N PRO A 28 -15.91 9.15 11.65
CA PRO A 28 -16.93 8.12 11.57
C PRO A 28 -18.14 8.63 10.77
N ASP A 29 -18.57 7.85 9.79
CA ASP A 29 -19.78 8.12 9.02
C ASP A 29 -20.87 7.13 9.47
N PRO A 30 -21.91 7.59 10.19
CA PRO A 30 -22.99 6.72 10.66
C PRO A 30 -23.79 6.05 9.52
N SER A 31 -23.71 6.59 8.30
CA SER A 31 -24.36 6.02 7.11
C SER A 31 -23.52 4.98 6.38
N SER A 32 -22.22 4.89 6.73
CA SER A 32 -21.30 3.92 6.16
C SER A 32 -21.41 2.58 6.90
N SER A 33 -21.56 1.49 6.15
CA SER A 33 -21.42 0.12 6.67
C SER A 33 -19.96 -0.29 6.89
N ALA A 34 -19.00 0.60 6.63
CA ALA A 34 -17.57 0.35 6.75
C ALA A 34 -16.92 1.21 7.85
N HIS A 35 -16.21 0.55 8.77
CA HIS A 35 -15.43 1.18 9.84
C HIS A 35 -13.93 1.12 9.55
N PHE A 36 -13.25 2.26 9.66
CA PHE A 36 -11.82 2.37 9.48
C PHE A 36 -11.10 2.31 10.83
N ALA A 37 -10.04 1.52 10.91
CA ALA A 37 -9.11 1.49 12.03
C ALA A 37 -7.68 1.55 11.51
N ILE A 38 -6.74 1.96 12.34
CA ILE A 38 -5.31 1.96 12.02
C ILE A 38 -4.55 1.32 13.17
N CYS A 39 -3.62 0.43 12.85
CA CYS A 39 -2.76 -0.22 13.84
C CYS A 39 -1.34 -0.36 13.34
N THR A 40 -0.41 -0.54 14.27
CA THR A 40 0.99 -0.87 13.98
C THR A 40 1.20 -2.38 14.08
N PHE A 41 2.37 -2.86 13.67
CA PHE A 41 2.77 -4.25 13.93
C PHE A 41 2.69 -4.63 15.42
N ALA A 42 2.95 -3.69 16.34
CA ALA A 42 2.89 -3.96 17.78
C ALA A 42 1.45 -4.10 18.30
N ASP A 43 0.51 -3.37 17.70
CA ASP A 43 -0.88 -3.28 18.16
C ASP A 43 -1.83 -4.24 17.44
N ILE A 44 -1.38 -4.90 16.35
CA ILE A 44 -2.25 -5.76 15.55
C ILE A 44 -2.56 -7.09 16.24
N SER A 45 -3.86 -7.45 16.28
CA SER A 45 -4.32 -8.70 16.89
C SER A 45 -3.95 -9.94 16.06
N ALA A 46 -3.87 -11.11 16.70
CA ALA A 46 -3.64 -12.37 15.99
C ALA A 46 -4.74 -12.68 14.95
N ALA A 47 -6.00 -12.33 15.26
CA ALA A 47 -7.12 -12.49 14.34
C ALA A 47 -6.96 -11.59 13.09
N ASP A 48 -6.48 -10.36 13.27
CA ASP A 48 -6.24 -9.46 12.15
C ASP A 48 -5.06 -9.89 11.30
N ARG A 49 -3.97 -10.38 11.91
CA ARG A 49 -2.84 -10.95 11.17
C ARG A 49 -3.30 -12.09 10.26
N ALA A 50 -4.10 -13.02 10.81
CA ALA A 50 -4.65 -14.12 10.04
C ALA A 50 -5.57 -13.64 8.90
N ALA A 51 -6.46 -12.67 9.17
CA ALA A 51 -7.37 -12.13 8.17
C ALA A 51 -6.65 -11.35 7.05
N ILE A 52 -5.63 -10.57 7.39
CA ILE A 52 -4.77 -9.84 6.45
C ILE A 52 -4.02 -10.82 5.56
N TRP A 53 -3.39 -11.83 6.15
CA TRP A 53 -2.65 -12.85 5.41
C TRP A 53 -3.55 -13.62 4.44
N ALA A 54 -4.73 -14.03 4.91
CA ALA A 54 -5.71 -14.73 4.07
C ALA A 54 -6.15 -13.88 2.88
N LEU A 55 -6.53 -12.63 3.11
CA LEU A 55 -6.99 -11.72 2.04
C LEU A 55 -5.87 -11.37 1.04
N MET A 56 -4.63 -11.19 1.52
CA MET A 56 -3.47 -10.99 0.65
C MET A 56 -3.22 -12.21 -0.24
N CYS A 57 -3.19 -13.41 0.36
CA CYS A 57 -3.04 -14.66 -0.38
C CYS A 57 -4.14 -14.86 -1.42
N GLU A 58 -5.41 -14.64 -1.04
CA GLU A 58 -6.56 -14.79 -1.94
C GLU A 58 -6.44 -13.92 -3.17
N ASN A 59 -5.97 -12.67 -3.02
CA ASN A 59 -5.91 -11.72 -4.12
C ASN A 59 -4.63 -11.82 -4.96
N MET A 60 -3.50 -12.14 -4.35
CA MET A 60 -2.19 -11.92 -4.96
C MET A 60 -1.36 -13.18 -5.20
N ARG A 61 -1.67 -14.33 -4.56
CA ARG A 61 -0.84 -15.54 -4.68
C ARG A 61 -0.59 -15.92 -6.13
N ASP A 62 -1.64 -16.01 -6.94
CA ASP A 62 -1.51 -16.44 -8.33
C ASP A 62 -0.68 -15.45 -9.16
N ILE A 63 -0.78 -14.15 -8.87
CA ILE A 63 0.05 -13.14 -9.55
C ILE A 63 1.53 -13.34 -9.19
N TYR A 64 1.85 -13.53 -7.90
CA TYR A 64 3.23 -13.77 -7.46
C TYR A 64 3.82 -15.07 -8.00
N VAL A 65 3.03 -16.16 -8.05
CA VAL A 65 3.48 -17.45 -8.59
C VAL A 65 3.91 -17.35 -10.06
N HIS A 66 3.25 -16.49 -10.84
CA HIS A 66 3.52 -16.30 -12.26
C HIS A 66 4.37 -15.05 -12.56
N SER A 67 4.86 -14.36 -11.53
CA SER A 67 5.72 -13.18 -11.69
C SER A 67 7.19 -13.52 -11.48
N SER A 68 8.05 -12.59 -11.88
CA SER A 68 9.50 -12.62 -11.66
C SER A 68 9.87 -12.64 -10.17
N PHE A 69 8.97 -12.19 -9.28
CA PHE A 69 9.19 -12.18 -7.83
C PHE A 69 9.01 -13.56 -7.19
N GLY A 70 8.24 -14.45 -7.82
CA GLY A 70 7.90 -15.77 -7.28
C GLY A 70 7.01 -15.71 -6.02
N TRP A 71 6.72 -16.89 -5.46
CA TRP A 71 5.90 -17.02 -4.25
C TRP A 71 6.66 -17.74 -3.13
N ASP A 72 7.17 -16.96 -2.18
CA ASP A 72 7.80 -17.45 -0.95
C ASP A 72 7.01 -16.95 0.28
N PRO A 73 6.05 -17.76 0.79
CA PRO A 73 5.17 -17.34 1.86
C PRO A 73 5.91 -16.91 3.15
N PRO A 74 6.89 -17.65 3.68
CA PRO A 74 7.68 -17.21 4.83
C PRO A 74 8.32 -15.82 4.67
N SER A 75 8.98 -15.57 3.53
CA SER A 75 9.60 -14.26 3.27
C SER A 75 8.54 -13.16 3.13
N LYS A 76 7.43 -13.45 2.45
CA LYS A 76 6.34 -12.47 2.29
C LYS A 76 5.63 -12.17 3.60
N GLU A 77 5.47 -13.16 4.48
CA GLU A 77 4.89 -12.97 5.82
C GLU A 77 5.81 -12.12 6.70
N ALA A 78 7.13 -12.38 6.65
CA ALA A 78 8.13 -11.58 7.34
C ALA A 78 8.18 -10.12 6.85
N GLU A 79 7.99 -9.90 5.56
CA GLU A 79 7.84 -8.55 4.98
C GLU A 79 6.53 -7.90 5.45
N LEU A 80 5.40 -8.58 5.31
CA LEU A 80 4.09 -8.03 5.64
C LEU A 80 4.01 -7.61 7.10
N PHE A 81 4.56 -8.42 8.01
CA PHE A 81 4.57 -8.19 9.45
C PHE A 81 5.94 -7.77 9.97
N HIS A 82 6.65 -6.90 9.26
CA HIS A 82 7.86 -6.28 9.78
C HIS A 82 7.55 -5.31 10.94
N PRO A 83 8.47 -5.06 11.90
CA PRO A 83 8.23 -4.14 13.02
C PRO A 83 7.84 -2.70 12.65
N LEU A 84 8.21 -2.25 11.45
CA LEU A 84 7.85 -0.92 10.94
C LEU A 84 6.53 -0.90 10.14
N SER A 85 5.88 -2.05 9.96
CA SER A 85 4.62 -2.17 9.23
C SER A 85 3.48 -1.47 9.95
N ARG A 86 2.67 -0.75 9.19
CA ARG A 86 1.44 -0.09 9.62
C ARG A 86 0.30 -0.52 8.74
N PHE A 87 -0.88 -0.65 9.34
CA PHE A 87 -2.06 -1.18 8.68
C PHE A 87 -3.23 -0.24 8.84
N VAL A 88 -3.89 0.10 7.73
CA VAL A 88 -5.24 0.67 7.74
C VAL A 88 -6.21 -0.47 7.47
N LEU A 89 -7.15 -0.72 8.37
CA LEU A 89 -8.10 -1.82 8.29
C LEU A 89 -9.51 -1.26 8.05
N VAL A 90 -10.26 -1.89 7.16
CA VAL A 90 -11.68 -1.59 6.92
C VAL A 90 -12.50 -2.80 7.28
N ARG A 91 -13.46 -2.64 8.20
CA ARG A 91 -14.33 -3.73 8.66
C ARG A 91 -15.80 -3.42 8.43
N SER A 92 -16.62 -4.47 8.31
CA SER A 92 -18.08 -4.34 8.28
C SER A 92 -18.61 -3.88 9.64
N LEU A 93 -19.48 -2.87 9.65
CA LEU A 93 -20.29 -2.47 10.79
C LEU A 93 -21.55 -3.33 10.80
N GLY A 94 -21.47 -4.50 11.45
CA GLY A 94 -22.54 -5.48 11.49
C GLY A 94 -22.36 -6.56 10.42
N GLY A 95 -22.33 -7.82 10.84
CA GLY A 95 -22.65 -8.92 9.95
C GLY A 95 -24.16 -9.03 9.81
N ASP A 96 -24.64 -9.64 8.73
CA ASP A 96 -26.06 -9.99 8.52
C ASP A 96 -26.64 -10.91 9.62
N ARG A 97 -25.84 -11.26 10.63
CA ARG A 97 -26.18 -12.05 11.81
C ARG A 97 -25.67 -11.35 13.07
N GLU A 98 -26.59 -11.10 13.98
CA GLU A 98 -26.32 -10.56 15.31
C GLU A 98 -25.28 -11.43 16.03
N GLY A 99 -24.16 -10.83 16.46
CA GLY A 99 -23.05 -11.53 17.11
C GLY A 99 -21.92 -12.04 16.20
N ALA A 100 -22.01 -11.89 14.88
CA ALA A 100 -20.88 -12.21 13.99
C ALA A 100 -19.74 -11.18 14.15
N PRO A 101 -18.47 -11.62 14.24
CA PRO A 101 -17.34 -10.69 14.33
C PRO A 101 -17.26 -9.82 13.08
N ALA A 102 -16.90 -8.55 13.26
CA ALA A 102 -16.75 -7.59 12.17
C ALA A 102 -15.71 -8.10 11.15
N ALA A 103 -16.17 -8.48 9.96
CA ALA A 103 -15.31 -9.06 8.93
C ALA A 103 -14.39 -7.99 8.32
N LEU A 104 -13.12 -8.37 8.07
CA LEU A 104 -12.17 -7.54 7.32
C LEU A 104 -12.62 -7.47 5.86
N LEU A 105 -12.92 -6.25 5.40
CA LEU A 105 -13.34 -5.95 4.03
C LEU A 105 -12.17 -5.51 3.17
N ALA A 106 -11.20 -4.80 3.76
CA ALA A 106 -10.03 -4.33 3.07
C ALA A 106 -8.92 -3.96 4.05
N PHE A 107 -7.68 -3.93 3.57
CA PHE A 107 -6.59 -3.32 4.29
C PHE A 107 -5.59 -2.62 3.36
N VAL A 108 -4.78 -1.75 3.96
CA VAL A 108 -3.53 -1.25 3.39
C VAL A 108 -2.39 -1.57 4.35
N HIS A 109 -1.27 -2.07 3.83
CA HIS A 109 0.02 -2.16 4.53
C HIS A 109 0.96 -1.11 3.95
N PHE A 110 1.51 -0.26 4.82
CA PHE A 110 2.44 0.78 4.41
C PHE A 110 3.57 0.98 5.42
N ARG A 111 4.65 1.63 4.96
CA ARG A 111 5.76 2.09 5.79
C ARG A 111 6.20 3.50 5.41
N PHE A 112 6.95 4.14 6.30
CA PHE A 112 7.68 5.36 6.00
C PHE A 112 9.09 4.97 5.57
N GLU A 113 9.42 5.21 4.31
CA GLU A 113 10.70 4.81 3.71
C GLU A 113 11.43 6.03 3.09
N ARG A 114 12.73 5.86 2.84
CA ARG A 114 13.56 6.85 2.15
C ARG A 114 14.00 6.25 0.83
N GLU A 115 13.40 6.69 -0.26
CA GLU A 115 13.61 6.18 -1.62
C GLU A 115 14.25 7.27 -2.48
N GLU A 116 15.43 7.00 -3.06
CA GLU A 116 16.20 7.96 -3.88
C GLU A 116 16.25 9.40 -3.32
N GLY A 117 16.49 9.52 -2.02
CA GLY A 117 16.58 10.84 -1.36
C GLY A 117 15.24 11.51 -1.07
N GLN A 118 14.11 10.85 -1.31
CA GLN A 118 12.77 11.34 -1.02
C GLN A 118 12.15 10.58 0.16
N ASN A 119 11.44 11.29 1.04
CA ASN A 119 10.66 10.67 2.11
C ASN A 119 9.31 10.24 1.57
N VAL A 120 8.97 8.95 1.66
CA VAL A 120 7.75 8.42 1.02
C VAL A 120 6.87 7.66 2.00
N VAL A 121 5.57 7.65 1.71
CA VAL A 121 4.67 6.60 2.18
C VAL A 121 4.74 5.46 1.17
N TYR A 122 5.46 4.39 1.49
CA TYR A 122 5.52 3.22 0.62
C TYR A 122 4.32 2.31 0.92
N CYS A 123 3.41 2.18 -0.04
CA CYS A 123 2.26 1.29 0.02
C CYS A 123 2.65 -0.08 -0.53
N TYR A 124 2.99 -1.00 0.38
CA TYR A 124 3.38 -2.37 0.04
C TYR A 124 2.18 -3.20 -0.42
N GLU A 125 1.03 -3.05 0.25
CA GLU A 125 -0.18 -3.79 -0.12
C GLU A 125 -1.42 -2.89 0.00
N ILE A 126 -2.34 -3.04 -0.95
CA ILE A 126 -3.72 -2.60 -0.83
C ILE A 126 -4.61 -3.74 -1.29
N GLN A 127 -5.42 -4.26 -0.37
CA GLN A 127 -6.23 -5.44 -0.64
C GLN A 127 -7.68 -5.15 -0.27
N VAL A 128 -8.60 -5.49 -1.19
CA VAL A 128 -10.05 -5.32 -1.00
C VAL A 128 -10.72 -6.64 -1.33
N ARG A 129 -11.54 -7.15 -0.41
CA ARG A 129 -12.36 -8.34 -0.58
C ARG A 129 -13.26 -8.18 -1.79
N THR A 130 -13.41 -9.24 -2.57
CA THR A 130 -14.02 -9.19 -3.91
C THR A 130 -15.44 -8.58 -3.91
N ASP A 131 -16.26 -8.92 -2.92
CA ASP A 131 -17.63 -8.41 -2.71
C ASP A 131 -17.70 -6.96 -2.19
N ALA A 132 -16.59 -6.39 -1.74
CA ALA A 132 -16.47 -5.00 -1.27
C ALA A 132 -15.78 -4.09 -2.31
N ARG A 133 -15.41 -4.62 -3.48
CA ARG A 133 -14.77 -3.84 -4.57
C ARG A 133 -15.78 -2.92 -5.25
N ARG A 134 -15.26 -1.91 -5.95
CA ARG A 134 -16.04 -0.89 -6.70
C ARG A 134 -17.03 -0.07 -5.85
N ALA A 135 -17.03 -0.20 -4.52
CA ALA A 135 -17.79 0.62 -3.57
C ALA A 135 -16.99 1.83 -2.99
N GLY A 136 -15.92 2.24 -3.68
CA GLY A 136 -15.06 3.36 -3.26
C GLY A 136 -14.11 3.08 -2.07
N VAL A 137 -14.08 1.86 -1.53
CA VAL A 137 -13.23 1.48 -0.38
C VAL A 137 -11.75 1.75 -0.67
N GLY A 138 -11.23 1.30 -1.82
CA GLY A 138 -9.84 1.52 -2.21
C GLY A 138 -9.46 3.00 -2.33
N LYS A 139 -10.36 3.83 -2.88
CA LYS A 139 -10.17 5.28 -2.97
C LYS A 139 -10.07 5.92 -1.58
N ARG A 140 -10.93 5.50 -0.63
CA ARG A 140 -10.88 6.00 0.75
C ARG A 140 -9.60 5.57 1.47
N LEU A 141 -9.13 4.34 1.22
CA LEU A 141 -7.84 3.86 1.75
C LEU A 141 -6.66 4.69 1.24
N MET A 142 -6.60 4.99 -0.06
CA MET A 142 -5.55 5.86 -0.62
C MET A 142 -5.63 7.30 -0.06
N ALA A 143 -6.83 7.83 0.14
CA ALA A 143 -7.01 9.13 0.79
C ALA A 143 -6.52 9.14 2.26
N VAL A 144 -6.60 8.01 2.97
CA VAL A 144 -5.98 7.88 4.31
C VAL A 144 -4.46 7.97 4.18
N LEU A 145 -3.83 7.26 3.24
CA LEU A 145 -2.38 7.35 3.02
C LEU A 145 -1.92 8.77 2.67
N GLU A 146 -2.68 9.49 1.84
CA GLU A 146 -2.39 10.90 1.54
C GLU A 146 -2.40 11.77 2.80
N ARG A 147 -3.41 11.60 3.68
CA ARG A 147 -3.47 12.34 4.95
C ARG A 147 -2.32 11.99 5.90
N VAL A 148 -1.99 10.70 6.01
CA VAL A 148 -0.84 10.24 6.78
C VAL A 148 0.44 10.88 6.24
N GLY A 149 0.64 10.83 4.93
CA GLY A 149 1.80 11.42 4.27
C GLY A 149 1.92 12.92 4.49
N ARG A 150 0.83 13.69 4.32
CA ARG A 150 0.79 15.13 4.61
C ARG A 150 1.19 15.43 6.05
N ARG A 151 0.57 14.73 7.00
CA ARG A 151 0.81 14.92 8.43
C ARG A 151 2.28 14.71 8.80
N TRP A 152 2.92 13.71 8.17
CA TRP A 152 4.29 13.34 8.46
C TRP A 152 5.33 13.91 7.49
N ARG A 153 4.92 14.86 6.62
CA ARG A 153 5.79 15.54 5.66
C ARG A 153 6.51 14.58 4.70
N MET A 154 5.78 13.57 4.24
CA MET A 154 6.19 12.72 3.12
C MET A 154 5.96 13.49 1.81
N GLN A 155 6.82 13.24 0.83
CA GLN A 155 6.82 13.92 -0.46
C GLN A 155 5.89 13.25 -1.47
N LYS A 156 5.81 11.92 -1.44
CA LYS A 156 4.95 11.13 -2.34
C LYS A 156 4.46 9.86 -1.67
N ILE A 157 3.38 9.30 -2.22
CA ILE A 157 3.01 7.89 -2.01
C ILE A 157 3.68 7.11 -3.13
N MET A 158 4.31 5.98 -2.81
CA MET A 158 4.97 5.11 -3.78
C MET A 158 4.47 3.67 -3.62
N LEU A 159 4.39 2.92 -4.71
CA LEU A 159 3.96 1.53 -4.71
C LEU A 159 4.53 0.77 -5.92
N THR A 160 4.56 -0.56 -5.84
CA THR A 160 4.88 -1.43 -6.96
C THR A 160 3.61 -2.13 -7.44
N VAL A 161 3.42 -2.25 -8.75
CA VAL A 161 2.29 -2.96 -9.35
C VAL A 161 2.76 -3.88 -10.47
N PHE A 162 2.30 -5.13 -10.46
CA PHE A 162 2.55 -6.06 -11.57
C PHE A 162 1.79 -5.61 -12.83
N LYS A 163 2.45 -5.64 -13.99
CA LYS A 163 1.90 -5.23 -15.29
C LYS A 163 0.65 -6.04 -15.67
N VAL A 164 0.61 -7.32 -15.29
CA VAL A 164 -0.53 -8.23 -15.47
C VAL A 164 -1.77 -7.80 -14.68
N ASN A 165 -1.62 -7.01 -13.62
CA ASN A 165 -2.72 -6.51 -12.79
C ASN A 165 -3.33 -5.22 -13.37
N SER A 166 -3.90 -5.32 -14.58
CA SER A 166 -4.48 -4.20 -15.32
C SER A 166 -5.58 -3.45 -14.53
N SER A 167 -6.35 -4.17 -13.71
CA SER A 167 -7.36 -3.56 -12.84
C SER A 167 -6.74 -2.64 -11.78
N ALA A 168 -5.63 -3.04 -11.15
CA ALA A 168 -4.93 -2.20 -10.19
C ALA A 168 -4.26 -1.00 -10.88
N ARG A 169 -3.61 -1.21 -12.04
CA ARG A 169 -3.01 -0.13 -12.83
C ARG A 169 -4.03 0.94 -13.22
N GLY A 170 -5.18 0.54 -13.76
CA GLY A 170 -6.27 1.47 -14.08
C GLY A 170 -6.85 2.18 -12.84
N PHE A 171 -6.88 1.51 -11.69
CA PHE A 171 -7.26 2.13 -10.42
C PHE A 171 -6.27 3.20 -9.97
N TYR A 172 -4.96 2.93 -10.03
CA TYR A 172 -3.92 3.89 -9.65
C TYR A 172 -3.87 5.09 -10.59
N ALA A 173 -3.93 4.86 -11.91
CA ALA A 173 -4.00 5.93 -12.90
C ALA A 173 -5.20 6.85 -12.66
N ALA A 174 -6.38 6.29 -12.37
CA ALA A 174 -7.58 7.07 -12.04
C ALA A 174 -7.46 7.88 -10.73
N LEU A 175 -6.49 7.56 -9.87
CA LEU A 175 -6.15 8.33 -8.67
C LEU A 175 -5.02 9.34 -8.89
N GLY A 176 -4.46 9.42 -10.10
CA GLY A 176 -3.36 10.31 -10.45
C GLY A 176 -1.99 9.81 -10.02
N PHE A 177 -1.80 8.48 -9.96
CA PHE A 177 -0.46 7.90 -9.91
C PHE A 177 0.13 7.83 -11.31
N GLU A 178 1.42 8.07 -11.40
CA GLU A 178 2.22 8.03 -12.63
C GLU A 178 3.38 7.05 -12.43
N VAL A 179 4.02 6.64 -13.53
CA VAL A 179 5.23 5.81 -13.44
C VAL A 179 6.33 6.66 -12.79
N ASP A 180 6.92 6.11 -11.73
CA ASP A 180 7.98 6.81 -11.00
C ASP A 180 9.29 6.77 -11.79
N GLU A 181 10.10 7.81 -11.66
CA GLU A 181 11.44 7.91 -12.26
C GLU A 181 12.38 6.76 -11.85
N THR A 182 12.06 6.07 -10.75
CA THR A 182 12.81 4.91 -10.24
C THR A 182 12.31 3.56 -10.81
N SER A 183 11.28 3.56 -11.65
CA SER A 183 10.78 2.34 -12.29
C SER A 183 11.82 1.83 -13.31
N PRO A 184 12.06 0.50 -13.41
CA PRO A 184 13.16 -0.04 -14.23
C PRO A 184 13.12 0.32 -15.72
N GLU A 185 11.93 0.51 -16.28
CA GLU A 185 11.71 0.89 -17.69
C GLU A 185 11.20 2.34 -17.82
N TYR A 186 11.54 3.21 -16.88
CA TYR A 186 11.17 4.62 -16.98
C TYR A 186 11.90 5.28 -18.16
N VAL A 187 11.15 5.87 -19.08
CA VAL A 187 11.67 6.65 -20.20
C VAL A 187 11.33 8.12 -19.94
N ASP A 188 12.36 8.96 -19.81
CA ASP A 188 12.12 10.41 -19.74
C ASP A 188 11.66 10.91 -21.12
N SER A 189 10.49 11.52 -21.15
CA SER A 189 9.88 12.10 -22.36
C SER A 189 10.71 13.19 -23.06
N GLY A 190 11.85 13.58 -22.49
CA GLY A 190 12.79 14.58 -23.02
C GLY A 190 14.10 14.04 -23.62
N GLU A 191 14.38 12.74 -23.54
CA GLU A 191 15.61 12.15 -24.07
C GLU A 191 15.31 11.39 -25.37
N GLU A 192 15.85 11.86 -26.50
CA GLU A 192 15.84 11.11 -27.76
C GLU A 192 16.76 9.90 -27.57
N GLU A 193 16.21 8.67 -27.66
CA GLU A 193 17.00 7.45 -27.63
C GLU A 193 17.95 7.43 -28.85
N ASP A 194 19.23 7.74 -28.61
CA ASP A 194 20.31 7.30 -29.50
C ASP A 194 20.27 5.77 -29.47
N GLY A 195 19.78 5.18 -30.57
CA GLY A 195 19.44 3.76 -30.64
C GLY A 195 20.55 2.84 -30.14
N GLU A 196 20.30 2.18 -29.00
CA GLU A 196 21.10 1.07 -28.50
C GLU A 196 20.23 -0.20 -28.45
N ASP A 197 20.68 -1.20 -29.20
CA ASP A 197 20.31 -2.63 -29.22
C ASP A 197 19.03 -3.07 -28.48
N GLU A 198 17.94 -3.28 -29.25
CA GLU A 198 16.63 -3.84 -28.83
C GLU A 198 16.70 -5.21 -28.09
N ASP A 199 17.88 -5.85 -28.01
CA ASP A 199 18.06 -7.22 -27.49
C ASP A 199 18.44 -7.30 -26.00
N SER A 200 18.62 -6.17 -25.28
CA SER A 200 18.98 -6.19 -23.84
C SER A 200 18.00 -5.50 -22.89
N ALA A 201 16.83 -5.06 -23.34
CA ALA A 201 15.79 -4.55 -22.44
C ALA A 201 15.31 -5.70 -21.55
N GLU A 202 15.79 -5.76 -20.31
CA GLU A 202 15.21 -6.63 -19.28
C GLU A 202 13.72 -6.28 -19.19
N ASN A 203 12.85 -7.18 -19.65
CA ASN A 203 11.41 -6.96 -19.60
C ASN A 203 10.93 -7.20 -18.17
N TYR A 204 10.72 -6.13 -17.42
CA TYR A 204 10.23 -6.20 -16.06
C TYR A 204 8.73 -6.46 -16.08
N ASP A 205 8.22 -7.36 -15.26
CA ASP A 205 6.79 -7.65 -15.20
C ASP A 205 6.03 -6.78 -14.17
N TYR A 206 6.68 -5.73 -13.67
CA TYR A 206 6.14 -4.75 -12.74
C TYR A 206 6.55 -3.32 -13.11
N GLU A 207 5.86 -2.35 -12.52
CA GLU A 207 6.16 -0.92 -12.60
C GLU A 207 6.15 -0.34 -11.17
N ILE A 208 7.00 0.66 -10.93
CA ILE A 208 6.93 1.49 -9.72
C ILE A 208 6.10 2.70 -10.06
N LEU A 209 5.05 2.94 -9.28
CA LEU A 209 4.20 4.11 -9.43
C LEU A 209 4.34 5.04 -8.23
N SER A 210 4.19 6.34 -8.46
CA SER A 210 4.09 7.30 -7.38
C SER A 210 3.08 8.40 -7.63
N LYS A 211 2.69 9.06 -6.54
CA LYS A 211 1.81 10.22 -6.54
C LYS A 211 2.35 11.26 -5.56
N PRO A 212 2.70 12.47 -6.01
CA PRO A 212 3.09 13.56 -5.11
C PRO A 212 2.01 13.88 -4.08
N ILE A 213 2.43 14.11 -2.85
CA ILE A 213 1.54 14.57 -1.78
C ILE A 213 1.55 16.09 -1.79
N GLN A 214 0.42 16.68 -2.21
CA GLN A 214 0.16 18.13 -2.16
C GLN A 214 -0.15 18.60 -0.75
#